data_AF-A0A917Q4D7-F1
#
_entry.id   AF-A0A917Q4D7-F1
#
_cell.length_a   1.000
_cell.length_b   1.000
_cell.length_c   1.000
_cell.angle_alpha   90.00
_cell.angle_beta   90.00
_cell.angle_gamma   90.00
#
_symmetry.space_group_name_H-M   'P 1'
#
loop_
_entity.id
_entity.type
_entity.pdbx_description
1 polymer ?
#
loop_
_entity_poly.entity_id
_entity_poly.type
_entity_poly.pdbx_seq_one_letter_code
_entity_poly.pdbx_strand_id
1 'polypeptide(L)'
;MLDDVKRILVDGPLGVHTAEEFIQACLARAAGPGDTDAVPLFVLARLAQPFCDFYADQALSEATARAFRDRMVATIDACDAAADPAARDAALGNAIREALASA
;
A
#
# COMPACT_ATOMS: atom_id res chain seq x y z
N MET A 1 7.04 -9.84 6.43
CA MET A 1 5.71 -10.24 5.92
C MET A 1 5.11 -9.15 5.03
N LEU A 2 5.24 -7.88 5.43
CA LEU A 2 5.11 -6.74 4.53
C LEU A 2 6.21 -6.71 3.43
N ASP A 3 7.36 -7.36 3.63
CA ASP A 3 8.45 -7.46 2.65
C ASP A 3 8.04 -8.03 1.28
N ASP A 4 7.23 -9.09 1.27
CA ASP A 4 6.75 -9.69 0.02
C ASP A 4 5.85 -8.72 -0.76
N VAL A 5 5.06 -7.96 -0.02
CA VAL A 5 4.12 -6.97 -0.54
C VAL A 5 4.88 -5.74 -1.05
N LYS A 6 5.93 -5.32 -0.34
CA LYS A 6 6.89 -4.29 -0.78
C LYS A 6 7.62 -4.72 -2.06
N ARG A 7 8.03 -5.98 -2.15
CA ARG A 7 8.71 -6.52 -3.34
C ARG A 7 7.86 -6.37 -4.60
N ILE A 8 6.56 -6.66 -4.53
CA ILE A 8 5.62 -6.48 -5.66
C ILE A 8 5.63 -5.03 -6.16
N LEU A 9 5.65 -4.05 -5.25
CA LEU A 9 5.71 -2.62 -5.61
C LEU A 9 7.04 -2.19 -6.22
N VAL A 10 8.16 -2.74 -5.74
CA VAL A 10 9.51 -2.33 -6.16
C VAL A 10 9.91 -2.98 -7.47
N ASP A 11 9.62 -4.28 -7.62
CA ASP A 11 10.06 -5.09 -8.77
C ASP A 11 9.04 -5.04 -9.92
N GLY A 12 7.81 -4.63 -9.62
CA GLY A 12 6.73 -4.56 -10.60
C GLY A 12 6.83 -3.33 -11.53
N PRO A 13 6.43 -3.46 -12.81
CA PRO A 13 6.30 -2.31 -13.71
C PRO A 13 5.18 -1.37 -13.22
N LEU A 14 5.42 -0.05 -13.23
CA LEU A 14 4.46 0.98 -12.81
C LEU A 14 3.13 0.89 -13.61
N GLY A 15 2.12 0.17 -13.11
CA GLY A 15 0.87 -0.05 -13.84
C GLY A 15 -0.23 -0.78 -13.07
N VAL A 16 -1.45 -0.80 -13.65
CA VAL A 16 -2.67 -1.48 -13.11
C VAL A 16 -2.39 -2.88 -12.60
N HIS A 17 -1.64 -3.67 -13.38
CA HIS A 17 -1.36 -5.05 -13.01
C HIS A 17 -0.63 -5.14 -11.68
N THR A 18 0.34 -4.26 -11.39
CA THR A 18 1.04 -4.28 -10.10
C THR A 18 0.20 -3.79 -8.92
N ALA A 19 -0.68 -2.82 -9.14
CA ALA A 19 -1.54 -2.30 -8.07
C ALA A 19 -2.67 -3.29 -7.73
N GLU A 20 -3.25 -3.92 -8.75
CA GLU A 20 -4.23 -4.99 -8.57
C GLU A 20 -3.59 -6.23 -7.93
N GLU A 21 -2.43 -6.67 -8.42
CA GLU A 21 -1.66 -7.76 -7.80
C GLU A 21 -1.25 -7.43 -6.37
N PHE A 22 -0.88 -6.17 -6.10
CA PHE A 22 -0.57 -5.70 -4.76
C PHE A 22 -1.79 -5.77 -3.82
N ILE A 23 -2.94 -5.27 -4.27
CA ILE A 23 -4.20 -5.32 -3.49
C ILE A 23 -4.57 -6.77 -3.21
N GLN A 24 -4.53 -7.64 -4.22
CA GLN A 24 -4.83 -9.06 -4.05
C GLN A 24 -3.84 -9.74 -3.11
N ALA A 25 -2.54 -9.44 -3.22
CA ALA A 25 -1.52 -9.96 -2.33
C ALA A 25 -1.72 -9.49 -0.87
N CYS A 26 -2.14 -8.24 -0.68
CA CYS A 26 -2.50 -7.71 0.64
C CYS A 26 -3.72 -8.42 1.22
N LEU A 27 -4.80 -8.51 0.46
CA LEU A 27 -6.08 -9.10 0.90
C LEU A 27 -5.95 -10.60 1.17
N ALA A 28 -5.27 -11.33 0.29
CA ALA A 28 -5.06 -12.78 0.46
C ALA A 28 -4.24 -13.08 1.72
N ARG A 29 -3.24 -12.24 2.05
CA ARG A 29 -2.47 -12.37 3.29
C ARG A 29 -3.26 -11.95 4.51
N ALA A 30 -4.00 -10.84 4.45
CA ALA A 30 -4.84 -10.37 5.54
C ALA A 30 -5.97 -11.35 5.92
N ALA A 31 -6.38 -12.23 5.00
CA ALA A 31 -7.33 -13.30 5.26
C ALA A 31 -6.77 -14.43 6.14
N GLY A 32 -5.45 -14.46 6.39
CA GLY A 32 -4.80 -15.38 7.30
C GLY A 32 -5.19 -15.10 8.77
N PRO A 33 -5.70 -16.10 9.52
CA PRO A 33 -6.10 -15.89 10.91
C PRO A 33 -4.89 -15.67 11.82
N GLY A 34 -5.00 -14.70 12.74
CA GLY A 34 -4.00 -14.44 13.79
C GLY A 34 -2.82 -13.57 13.38
N ASP A 35 -2.89 -12.95 12.20
CA ASP A 35 -1.81 -12.17 11.64
C ASP A 35 -1.80 -10.72 12.19
N THR A 36 -0.68 -10.31 12.80
CA THR A 36 -0.47 -8.96 13.34
C THR A 36 -0.42 -7.88 12.27
N ASP A 37 -0.19 -8.23 11.00
CA ASP A 37 -0.19 -7.26 9.92
C ASP A 37 -1.49 -7.28 9.09
N ALA A 38 -2.51 -8.04 9.49
CA ALA A 38 -3.81 -8.05 8.80
C ALA A 38 -4.43 -6.64 8.66
N VAL A 39 -4.36 -5.83 9.72
CA VAL A 39 -4.82 -4.43 9.71
C VAL A 39 -3.96 -3.57 8.76
N PRO A 40 -2.62 -3.52 8.89
CA PRO A 40 -1.75 -2.86 7.92
C PRO A 40 -2.02 -3.24 6.47
N LEU A 41 -2.13 -4.55 6.17
CA LEU A 41 -2.37 -5.06 4.82
C LEU A 41 -3.72 -4.58 4.27
N PHE A 42 -4.77 -4.58 5.10
CA PHE A 42 -6.08 -4.09 4.68
C PHE A 42 -6.06 -2.57 4.38
N VAL A 43 -5.36 -1.79 5.22
CA VAL A 43 -5.18 -0.35 4.99
C VAL A 43 -4.40 -0.10 3.70
N LEU A 44 -3.29 -0.80 3.49
CA LEU A 44 -2.48 -0.69 2.27
C LEU A 44 -3.29 -1.04 1.01
N ALA A 45 -4.08 -2.11 1.04
CA ALA A 45 -4.99 -2.46 -0.05
C ALA A 45 -5.98 -1.32 -0.34
N ARG A 46 -6.54 -0.69 0.71
CA ARG A 46 -7.49 0.41 0.55
C ARG A 46 -6.85 1.68 -0.01
N LEU A 47 -5.63 2.00 0.42
CA LEU A 47 -4.84 3.14 -0.08
C LEU A 47 -4.47 2.98 -1.56
N ALA A 48 -4.29 1.74 -2.02
CA ALA A 48 -3.97 1.43 -3.41
C ALA A 48 -5.19 1.45 -4.34
N GLN A 49 -6.40 1.28 -3.81
CA GLN A 49 -7.60 1.12 -4.64
C GLN A 49 -7.91 2.29 -5.58
N PRO A 50 -7.80 3.57 -5.15
CA PRO A 50 -7.99 4.70 -6.07
C PRO A 50 -7.03 4.67 -7.26
N PHE A 51 -5.82 4.11 -7.10
CA PHE A 51 -4.85 4.01 -8.19
C PHE A 51 -5.34 3.06 -9.30
N CYS A 52 -5.98 1.94 -8.92
CA CYS A 52 -6.60 1.04 -9.88
C CYS A 52 -7.74 1.73 -10.64
N ASP A 53 -8.56 2.49 -9.93
CA ASP A 53 -9.67 3.25 -10.51
C ASP A 53 -9.15 4.35 -11.46
N PHE A 54 -8.13 5.11 -11.05
CA PHE A 54 -7.54 6.18 -11.85
C PHE A 54 -6.82 5.68 -13.09
N TYR A 55 -6.05 4.59 -13.00
CA TYR A 55 -5.33 4.07 -14.16
C TYR A 55 -6.28 3.46 -15.19
N ALA A 56 -7.38 2.83 -14.74
CA ALA A 56 -8.41 2.32 -15.62
C ALA A 56 -9.16 3.43 -16.38
N ASP A 57 -9.32 4.60 -15.77
CA ASP A 57 -10.16 5.69 -16.29
C ASP A 57 -9.37 6.83 -16.97
N GLN A 58 -8.14 7.10 -16.52
CA GLN A 58 -7.29 8.19 -17.00
C GLN A 58 -5.83 7.76 -16.99
N ALA A 59 -5.26 7.48 -18.16
CA ALA A 59 -3.86 7.06 -18.33
C ALA A 59 -2.89 7.87 -17.44
N LEU A 60 -2.54 7.30 -16.29
CA LEU A 60 -1.76 7.98 -15.26
C LEU A 60 -0.38 8.33 -15.79
N SER A 61 0.11 9.52 -15.46
CA SER A 61 1.49 9.88 -15.78
C SER A 61 2.46 8.99 -15.01
N GLU A 62 3.60 8.66 -15.61
CA GLU A 62 4.66 7.88 -14.96
C GLU A 62 5.11 8.52 -13.64
N ALA A 63 5.16 9.86 -13.57
CA ALA A 63 5.52 10.59 -12.36
C ALA A 63 4.51 10.34 -11.23
N THR A 64 3.21 10.32 -11.53
CA THR A 64 2.17 10.01 -10.54
C THR A 64 2.27 8.57 -10.05
N ALA A 65 2.53 7.62 -10.95
CA ALA A 65 2.73 6.23 -10.59
C ALA A 65 3.95 6.01 -9.68
N ARG A 66 5.07 6.68 -9.97
CA ARG A 66 6.28 6.66 -9.12
C ARG A 66 5.99 7.24 -7.74
N ALA A 67 5.34 8.41 -7.66
CA ALA A 67 5.01 9.05 -6.40
C ALA A 67 4.09 8.17 -5.53
N PHE A 68 3.10 7.50 -6.14
CA PHE A 68 2.25 6.54 -5.43
C PHE A 68 3.06 5.36 -4.88
N ARG A 69 3.87 4.71 -5.72
CA ARG A 69 4.74 3.60 -5.31
C ARG A 69 5.64 4.01 -4.14
N ASP A 70 6.31 5.16 -4.25
CA ASP A 70 7.25 5.63 -3.25
C ASP A 70 6.55 5.90 -1.91
N ARG A 71 5.32 6.44 -1.93
CA ARG A 71 4.49 6.61 -0.73
C ARG A 71 4.10 5.28 -0.08
N MET A 72 3.70 4.30 -0.89
CA MET A 72 3.34 2.96 -0.40
C MET A 72 4.54 2.26 0.23
N VAL A 73 5.71 2.35 -0.42
CA VAL A 73 6.98 1.83 0.11
C VAL A 73 7.34 2.50 1.43
N ALA A 74 7.27 3.83 1.52
CA ALA A 74 7.54 4.56 2.76
C ALA A 74 6.58 4.17 3.90
N THR A 75 5.31 3.91 3.58
CA THR A 75 4.32 3.47 4.57
C THR A 75 4.66 2.08 5.10
N ILE A 76 5.05 1.15 4.22
CA ILE A 76 5.49 -0.19 4.61
C ILE A 76 6.75 -0.10 5.48
N ASP A 77 7.74 0.69 5.06
CA ASP A 77 9.00 0.85 5.82
C ASP A 77 8.76 1.43 7.22
N ALA A 78 7.84 2.38 7.35
CA ALA A 78 7.44 2.91 8.65
C ALA A 78 6.72 1.87 9.53
N CYS A 79 5.92 0.97 8.93
CA CYS A 79 5.24 -0.10 9.66
C CYS A 79 6.21 -1.20 10.11
N ASP A 80 7.23 -1.50 9.31
CA ASP A 80 8.27 -2.49 9.64
C ASP A 80 9.25 -1.94 10.70
N ALA A 81 9.57 -0.65 10.64
CA ALA A 81 10.43 0.01 11.63
C ALA A 81 9.73 0.32 12.97
N ALA A 82 8.40 0.18 13.04
CA ALA A 82 7.63 0.46 14.24
C ALA A 82 8.01 -0.49 15.39
N ALA A 83 8.41 0.06 16.53
CA ALA A 83 8.84 -0.71 17.70
C ALA A 83 7.69 -1.39 18.45
N ASP A 84 6.46 -0.90 18.27
CA ASP A 84 5.26 -1.40 18.94
C ASP A 84 4.00 -1.16 18.07
N PRO A 85 2.85 -1.75 18.45
CA PRO A 85 1.60 -1.58 17.71
C PRO A 85 1.12 -0.13 17.60
N ALA A 86 1.34 0.72 18.61
CA ALA A 86 0.88 2.10 18.60
C ALA A 86 1.68 2.95 17.60
N ALA A 87 2.99 2.71 17.49
CA ALA A 87 3.83 3.33 16.48
C ALA A 87 3.42 2.89 15.06
N ARG A 88 3.03 1.62 14.89
CA ARG A 88 2.53 1.10 13.61
C ARG A 88 1.17 1.73 13.25
N ASP A 89 0.25 1.84 14.19
CA ASP A 89 -1.03 2.52 14.00
C ASP A 89 -0.85 4.01 13.65
N ALA A 90 0.13 4.67 14.27
CA ALA A 90 0.46 6.06 13.94
C ALA A 90 1.00 6.20 12.51
N ALA A 91 1.83 5.28 12.04
CA ALA A 91 2.32 5.25 10.67
C ALA A 91 1.17 5.06 9.66
N LEU A 92 0.28 4.10 9.91
CA LEU A 92 -0.91 3.88 9.09
C LEU A 92 -1.85 5.11 9.11
N GLY A 93 -2.07 5.69 10.29
CA GLY A 93 -2.90 6.88 10.45
C GLY A 93 -2.37 8.12 9.73
N ASN A 94 -1.04 8.28 9.66
CA ASN A 94 -0.40 9.30 8.82
C ASN A 94 -0.68 9.05 7.33
N ALA A 95 -0.46 7.83 6.85
CA ALA A 95 -0.68 7.47 5.46
C ALA A 95 -2.15 7.69 5.02
N ILE A 96 -3.11 7.35 5.89
CA ILE A 96 -4.54 7.61 5.66
C ILE A 96 -4.81 9.12 5.56
N ARG A 97 -4.27 9.92 6.49
CA ARG A 97 -4.45 11.39 6.46
C ARG A 97 -3.86 12.01 5.20
N GLU A 98 -2.69 11.59 4.78
CA GLU A 98 -2.06 12.07 3.55
C GLU A 98 -2.87 11.72 2.31
N ALA A 99 -3.39 10.48 2.24
CA ALA A 99 -4.24 10.06 1.13
C ALA A 99 -5.53 10.89 1.04
N LEU A 100 -6.18 11.15 2.18
CA LEU A 100 -7.39 11.98 2.25
C LEU A 100 -7.13 13.45 1.92
N ALA A 101 -5.93 13.97 2.22
CA ALA A 101 -5.56 15.35 1.87
C ALA A 101 -5.24 15.52 0.37
N SER A 102 -4.94 14.42 -0.33
CA SER A 102 -4.61 14.40 -1.76
C SER A 102 -5.78 14.01 -2.68
N ALA A 103 -6.95 13.70 -2.11
CA ALA A 103 -8.18 13.36 -2.83
C ALA A 103 -9.08 14.60 -3.02
#